data_AF-S6FIH2-F1
#
_entry.id   AF-S6FIH2-F1
#
_cell.length_a   1.000
_cell.length_b   1.000
_cell.length_c   1.000
_cell.angle_alpha   90.00
_cell.angle_beta   90.00
_cell.angle_gamma   90.00
#
_symmetry.space_group_name_H-M   'P 1'
#
loop_
_entity.id
_entity.type
_entity.pdbx_description
1 polymer ?
#
loop_
_entity_poly.entity_id
_entity_poly.type
_entity_poly.pdbx_seq_one_letter_code
_entity_poly.pdbx_strand_id
1 'polypeptide(L)'
;MKKRAQRNKKRIRWASVLTVFVLLIGIIAIAFAGVHLLSPKTNTSPKSSQTSSQEKAKSTASSSASQPKETKWLAGTNENQLPILMFHYVTSRADQLPQDSNNINIVTFENELKALKEKGYTTVSGSDAEKILTTKEKPSDKMVWLTFDDGSVTMYTEIFPLLKKYNMHATNFIITGYVNKGQGGILTWEQIKEMKASGLVDFGSHTVSHPDLGKLTLEAQRTELEQSKADLDKNLEQKTDIICYPAGGYNQNTLNLANELGYKFGLLDPGRNGAITIAAKRSDGLLTLPRL
;
A
#
# COMPACT_ATOMS: atom_id res chain seq x y z
N MET A 1 -30.58 1.92 63.50
CA MET A 1 -29.85 3.19 63.24
C MET A 1 -28.87 3.18 62.03
N LYS A 2 -28.39 2.03 61.52
CA LYS A 2 -27.36 1.98 60.45
C LYS A 2 -27.82 2.38 59.01
N LYS A 3 -29.11 2.25 58.65
CA LYS A 3 -29.61 2.60 57.29
C LYS A 3 -29.67 4.11 56.99
N ARG A 4 -29.79 4.97 58.00
CA ARG A 4 -29.92 6.44 57.81
C ARG A 4 -28.58 7.11 57.50
N ALA A 5 -27.48 6.62 58.08
CA ALA A 5 -26.11 7.11 57.85
C ALA A 5 -25.59 6.81 56.42
N GLN A 6 -25.95 5.67 55.85
CA GLN A 6 -25.52 5.25 54.51
C GLN A 6 -26.17 6.07 53.40
N ARG A 7 -27.40 6.54 53.62
CA ARG A 7 -28.15 7.37 52.66
C ARG A 7 -27.62 8.81 52.59
N ASN A 8 -27.12 9.35 53.71
CA ASN A 8 -26.46 10.67 53.74
C ASN A 8 -25.07 10.65 53.07
N LYS A 9 -24.28 9.58 53.25
CA LYS A 9 -22.97 9.44 52.57
C LYS A 9 -23.09 9.37 51.03
N LYS A 10 -24.14 8.75 50.49
CA LYS A 10 -24.38 8.72 49.03
C LYS A 10 -24.77 10.11 48.50
N ARG A 11 -25.65 10.85 49.19
CA ARG A 11 -26.06 12.21 48.78
C ARG A 11 -24.89 13.20 48.74
N ILE A 12 -23.98 13.14 49.71
CA ILE A 12 -22.80 14.02 49.75
C ILE A 12 -21.84 13.70 48.59
N ARG A 13 -21.62 12.42 48.27
CA ARG A 13 -20.78 12.03 47.11
C ARG A 13 -21.34 12.50 45.77
N TRP A 14 -22.66 12.47 45.58
CA TRP A 14 -23.28 12.96 44.33
C TRP A 14 -23.25 14.49 44.20
N ALA A 15 -23.38 15.23 45.31
CA ALA A 15 -23.25 16.68 45.30
C ALA A 15 -21.83 17.12 44.88
N SER A 16 -20.78 16.47 45.40
CA SER A 16 -19.39 16.78 45.05
C SER A 16 -19.04 16.47 43.59
N VAL A 17 -19.59 15.40 43.00
CA VAL A 17 -19.37 15.07 41.58
C VAL A 17 -20.04 16.09 40.67
N LEU A 18 -21.22 16.58 41.03
CA LEU A 18 -21.92 17.60 40.25
C LEU A 18 -21.18 18.95 40.27
N THR A 19 -20.58 19.34 41.41
CA THR A 19 -19.80 20.58 41.51
C THR A 19 -18.54 20.55 40.66
N VAL A 20 -17.82 19.42 40.61
CA VAL A 20 -16.62 19.26 39.76
C VAL A 20 -16.98 19.30 38.27
N PHE A 21 -18.12 18.72 37.88
CA PHE A 21 -18.57 18.72 36.49
C PHE A 21 -18.97 20.12 36.00
N VAL A 22 -19.62 20.93 36.83
CA VAL A 22 -19.98 22.33 36.51
C VAL A 22 -18.73 23.21 36.38
N LEU A 23 -17.72 23.01 37.22
CA LEU A 23 -16.45 23.75 37.12
C LEU A 23 -15.66 23.40 35.84
N LEU A 24 -15.66 22.14 35.41
CA LEU A 24 -15.02 21.70 34.17
C LEU A 24 -15.67 22.29 32.92
N ILE A 25 -17.00 22.37 32.88
CA ILE A 25 -17.73 23.01 31.76
C ILE A 25 -17.42 24.52 31.70
N GLY A 26 -17.32 25.19 32.85
CA GLY A 26 -16.95 26.60 32.93
C GLY A 26 -15.56 26.90 32.36
N ILE A 27 -14.56 26.05 32.65
CA ILE A 27 -13.19 26.20 32.14
C ILE A 27 -13.14 26.00 30.61
N ILE A 28 -13.89 25.04 30.08
CA ILE A 28 -13.96 24.78 28.62
C ILE A 28 -14.62 25.96 27.89
N ALA A 29 -15.67 26.56 28.48
CA ALA A 29 -16.34 27.72 27.90
C ALA A 29 -15.43 28.97 27.83
N ILE A 30 -14.59 29.19 28.86
CA ILE A 30 -13.63 30.30 28.88
C ILE A 30 -12.50 30.08 27.85
N ALA A 31 -12.03 28.84 27.68
CA ALA A 31 -11.04 28.51 26.66
C ALA A 31 -11.57 28.72 25.22
N PHE A 32 -12.84 28.40 24.95
CA PHE A 32 -13.47 28.65 23.65
C PHE A 32 -13.73 30.14 23.38
N ALA A 33 -14.07 30.94 24.40
CA ALA A 33 -14.23 32.39 24.26
C ALA A 33 -12.89 33.10 23.98
N GLY A 34 -11.78 32.62 24.55
CA GLY A 34 -10.45 33.19 24.35
C GLY A 34 -9.88 33.00 22.94
N VAL A 35 -10.24 31.93 22.25
CA VAL A 35 -9.76 31.64 20.88
C VAL A 35 -10.50 32.49 19.82
N HIS A 36 -11.74 32.91 20.10
CA HIS A 36 -12.53 33.72 19.17
C HIS A 36 -12.23 35.23 19.20
N LEU A 37 -11.45 35.72 20.18
CA LEU A 37 -11.07 37.14 20.29
C LEU A 37 -9.73 37.49 19.61
N LEU A 38 -8.99 36.50 19.11
CA LEU A 38 -7.69 36.69 18.44
C LEU A 38 -7.76 36.14 17.01
N SER A 39 -8.51 36.82 16.16
CA SER A 39 -8.43 36.64 14.71
C SER A 39 -8.47 38.02 14.03
N PRO A 40 -7.39 38.44 13.36
CA PRO A 40 -7.35 39.73 12.69
C PRO A 40 -8.25 39.72 11.45
N LYS A 41 -9.15 40.71 11.38
CA LYS A 41 -10.00 40.99 10.20
C LYS A 41 -9.15 41.55 9.06
N THR A 42 -9.11 40.86 7.92
CA THR A 42 -8.62 41.44 6.67
C THR A 42 -9.78 42.11 5.93
N ASN A 43 -9.74 43.45 5.85
CA ASN A 43 -10.68 44.26 5.09
C ASN A 43 -10.38 44.21 3.59
N THR A 44 -11.44 44.02 2.80
CA THR A 44 -11.52 44.28 1.37
C THR A 44 -11.90 45.75 1.10
N SER A 45 -11.25 46.39 0.12
CA SER A 45 -11.86 47.44 -0.72
C SER A 45 -11.03 47.72 -1.99
N PRO A 46 -11.65 48.30 -3.05
CA PRO A 46 -11.28 48.04 -4.44
C PRO A 46 -10.69 49.25 -5.20
N LYS A 47 -10.28 48.98 -6.46
CA LYS A 47 -9.97 49.90 -7.60
C LYS A 47 -8.65 50.68 -7.54
N SER A 48 -7.77 50.45 -8.52
CA SER A 48 -7.76 51.27 -9.75
C SER A 48 -6.84 50.65 -10.81
N SER A 49 -7.31 50.70 -12.04
CA SER A 49 -6.63 50.39 -13.29
C SER A 49 -5.57 51.44 -13.62
N GLN A 50 -4.31 51.01 -13.84
CA GLN A 50 -3.40 51.71 -14.74
C GLN A 50 -2.65 50.69 -15.60
N THR A 51 -2.89 50.85 -16.90
CA THR A 51 -2.19 50.21 -18.01
C THR A 51 -0.72 50.61 -18.00
N SER A 52 0.17 49.62 -17.89
CA SER A 52 1.58 49.78 -18.25
C SER A 52 2.00 48.52 -18.99
N SER A 53 2.17 48.68 -20.30
CA SER A 53 2.72 47.70 -21.22
C SER A 53 4.12 47.29 -20.76
N GLN A 54 4.28 46.05 -20.31
CA GLN A 54 5.58 45.42 -20.19
C GLN A 54 5.57 44.07 -20.90
N GLU A 55 6.34 44.06 -21.98
CA GLU A 55 6.72 42.98 -22.85
C GLU A 55 7.31 41.82 -22.03
N LYS A 56 6.54 40.74 -21.87
CA LYS A 56 6.98 39.55 -21.13
C LYS A 56 7.55 38.54 -22.12
N ALA A 57 8.88 38.49 -22.13
CA ALA A 57 9.65 37.44 -22.79
C ALA A 57 9.09 36.06 -22.43
N LYS A 58 8.77 35.31 -23.48
CA LYS A 58 8.24 33.95 -23.44
C LYS A 58 9.35 33.01 -22.98
N SER A 59 9.48 32.80 -21.67
CA SER A 59 10.25 31.69 -21.12
C SER A 59 9.45 30.41 -21.33
N THR A 60 9.64 29.78 -22.48
CA THR A 60 9.32 28.38 -22.71
C THR A 60 10.27 27.54 -21.86
N ALA A 61 9.86 27.25 -20.62
CA ALA A 61 10.39 26.13 -19.87
C ALA A 61 9.95 24.85 -20.58
N SER A 62 10.76 24.41 -21.55
CA SER A 62 10.67 23.10 -22.17
C SER A 62 10.94 22.06 -21.08
N SER A 63 9.88 21.58 -20.43
CA SER A 63 9.89 20.32 -19.71
C SER A 63 10.09 19.21 -20.75
N SER A 64 11.34 18.87 -21.02
CA SER A 64 11.65 17.60 -21.68
C SER A 64 11.46 16.50 -20.63
N ALA A 65 10.22 16.08 -20.42
CA ALA A 65 9.96 14.75 -19.88
C ALA A 65 10.59 13.77 -20.89
N SER A 66 11.77 13.27 -20.57
CA SER A 66 12.42 12.22 -21.34
C SER A 66 11.46 11.03 -21.36
N GLN A 67 10.90 10.76 -22.53
CA GLN A 67 10.12 9.54 -22.76
C GLN A 67 10.95 8.34 -22.30
N PRO A 68 10.40 7.39 -21.54
CA PRO A 68 11.12 6.19 -21.14
C PRO A 68 11.68 5.52 -22.38
N LYS A 69 13.00 5.24 -22.41
CA LYS A 69 13.57 4.39 -23.45
C LYS A 69 12.86 3.05 -23.39
N GLU A 70 12.17 2.69 -24.46
CA GLU A 70 11.51 1.40 -24.62
C GLU A 70 12.52 0.29 -24.31
N THR A 71 12.24 -0.50 -23.27
CA THR A 71 13.13 -1.60 -22.86
C THR A 71 13.15 -2.63 -23.97
N LYS A 72 14.28 -2.78 -24.66
CA LYS A 72 14.45 -3.83 -25.67
C LYS A 72 14.48 -5.19 -24.97
N TRP A 73 13.42 -5.98 -25.18
CA TRP A 73 13.32 -7.33 -24.66
C TRP A 73 14.30 -8.27 -25.38
N LEU A 74 14.94 -9.14 -24.61
CA LEU A 74 15.87 -10.17 -25.06
C LEU A 74 15.11 -11.49 -25.29
N ALA A 75 15.67 -12.35 -26.14
CA ALA A 75 15.22 -13.73 -26.22
C ALA A 75 15.46 -14.45 -24.88
N GLY A 76 14.42 -15.06 -24.35
CA GLY A 76 14.42 -15.91 -23.16
C GLY A 76 14.15 -17.37 -23.51
N THR A 77 13.67 -18.12 -22.52
CA THR A 77 13.24 -19.52 -22.69
C THR A 77 11.76 -19.66 -22.29
N ASN A 78 11.17 -20.84 -22.48
CA ASN A 78 9.83 -21.13 -21.94
C ASN A 78 9.80 -21.20 -20.39
N GLU A 79 10.98 -21.26 -19.76
CA GLU A 79 11.18 -21.45 -18.32
C GLU A 79 12.13 -20.37 -17.81
N ASN A 80 11.81 -19.12 -18.13
CA ASN A 80 12.50 -17.98 -17.53
C ASN A 80 12.39 -18.06 -16.01
N GLN A 81 13.49 -17.75 -15.33
CA GLN A 81 13.55 -17.72 -13.88
C GLN A 81 13.39 -16.28 -13.42
N LEU A 82 12.33 -16.00 -12.66
CA LEU A 82 12.06 -14.70 -12.08
C LEU A 82 12.16 -14.77 -10.55
N PRO A 83 13.24 -14.26 -9.93
CA PRO A 83 13.26 -14.04 -8.49
C PRO A 83 12.17 -13.04 -8.09
N ILE A 84 11.32 -13.42 -7.13
CA ILE A 84 10.26 -12.58 -6.60
C ILE A 84 10.55 -12.36 -5.11
N LEU A 85 10.90 -11.15 -4.72
CA LEU A 85 11.20 -10.80 -3.33
C LEU A 85 9.92 -10.36 -2.63
N MET A 86 9.63 -10.94 -1.47
CA MET A 86 8.50 -10.59 -0.62
C MET A 86 8.96 -9.67 0.52
N PHE A 87 8.30 -8.52 0.62
CA PHE A 87 8.41 -7.63 1.76
C PHE A 87 7.03 -7.40 2.37
N HIS A 88 6.99 -7.21 3.69
CA HIS A 88 5.77 -6.75 4.37
C HIS A 88 5.98 -5.30 4.84
N TYR A 89 6.65 -5.14 5.98
CA TYR A 89 6.85 -3.84 6.60
C TYR A 89 8.31 -3.38 6.47
N VAL A 90 8.53 -2.39 5.62
CA VAL A 90 9.80 -1.65 5.58
C VAL A 90 9.61 -0.33 6.31
N THR A 91 10.40 -0.07 7.34
CA THR A 91 10.30 1.18 8.09
C THR A 91 11.57 1.53 8.85
N SER A 92 11.82 2.84 9.00
CA SER A 92 12.82 3.43 9.89
C SER A 92 12.60 3.08 11.37
N ARG A 93 11.40 2.63 11.76
CA ARG A 93 11.04 2.27 13.13
C ARG A 93 11.04 0.75 13.38
N ALA A 94 11.74 -0.03 12.56
CA ALA A 94 11.73 -1.48 12.65
C ALA A 94 12.24 -2.00 14.00
N ASP A 95 13.11 -1.23 14.66
CA ASP A 95 13.61 -1.47 16.02
C ASP A 95 12.56 -1.33 17.13
N GLN A 96 11.43 -0.68 16.83
CA GLN A 96 10.31 -0.48 17.75
C GLN A 96 9.21 -1.55 17.60
N LEU A 97 9.38 -2.47 16.65
CA LEU A 97 8.42 -3.54 16.36
C LEU A 97 8.94 -4.89 16.91
N PRO A 98 8.05 -5.86 17.18
CA PRO A 98 8.45 -7.20 17.59
C PRO A 98 9.47 -7.82 16.62
N GLN A 99 10.52 -8.48 17.14
CA GLN A 99 11.61 -9.03 16.30
C GLN A 99 11.15 -10.09 15.28
N ASP A 100 9.98 -10.69 15.49
CA ASP A 100 9.36 -11.72 14.66
C ASP A 100 8.37 -11.17 13.61
N SER A 101 8.22 -9.85 13.49
CA SER A 101 7.15 -9.25 12.67
C SER A 101 7.51 -8.99 11.19
N ASN A 102 8.40 -9.80 10.59
CA ASN A 102 8.79 -9.72 9.17
C ASN A 102 9.14 -8.29 8.70
N ASN A 103 9.72 -7.47 9.59
CA ASN A 103 10.09 -6.09 9.28
C ASN A 103 11.54 -6.00 8.79
N ILE A 104 11.78 -5.07 7.89
CA ILE A 104 13.13 -4.66 7.48
C ILE A 104 13.32 -3.18 7.77
N ASN A 105 14.50 -2.82 8.29
CA ASN A 105 14.86 -1.43 8.49
C ASN A 105 15.02 -0.73 7.12
N ILE A 106 14.50 0.49 6.98
CA ILE A 106 14.57 1.24 5.72
C ILE A 106 16.01 1.41 5.19
N VAL A 107 17.01 1.52 6.08
CA VAL A 107 18.42 1.63 5.70
C VAL A 107 18.92 0.33 5.08
N THR A 108 18.53 -0.82 5.64
CA THR A 108 18.84 -2.14 5.08
C THR A 108 18.21 -2.27 3.69
N PHE A 109 16.93 -1.93 3.57
CA PHE A 109 16.22 -1.98 2.29
C PHE A 109 16.86 -1.05 1.23
N GLU A 110 17.26 0.17 1.60
CA GLU A 110 17.97 1.06 0.66
C GLU A 110 19.31 0.46 0.20
N ASN A 111 20.05 -0.20 1.10
CA ASN A 111 21.28 -0.90 0.73
C ASN A 111 21.02 -2.06 -0.23
N GLU A 112 19.91 -2.78 -0.10
CA GLU A 112 19.49 -3.82 -1.04
C GLU A 112 19.19 -3.24 -2.43
N LEU A 113 18.40 -2.15 -2.50
CA LEU A 113 18.13 -1.46 -3.77
C LEU A 113 19.42 -0.97 -4.43
N LYS A 114 20.33 -0.39 -3.65
CA LYS A 114 21.64 0.04 -4.14
C LYS A 114 22.44 -1.14 -4.69
N ALA A 115 22.49 -2.26 -3.99
CA ALA A 115 23.21 -3.45 -4.42
C ALA A 115 22.61 -4.05 -5.70
N LEU A 116 21.28 -4.08 -5.84
CA LEU A 116 20.60 -4.51 -7.06
C LEU A 116 21.01 -3.62 -8.25
N LYS A 117 20.99 -2.30 -8.07
CA LYS A 117 21.40 -1.33 -9.10
C LYS A 117 22.85 -1.50 -9.50
N GLU A 118 23.76 -1.59 -8.53
CA GLU A 118 25.21 -1.75 -8.77
C GLU A 118 25.54 -3.06 -9.48
N LYS A 119 24.80 -4.14 -9.19
CA LYS A 119 24.95 -5.44 -9.85
C LYS A 119 24.25 -5.52 -11.21
N GLY A 120 23.53 -4.48 -11.61
CA GLY A 120 22.85 -4.38 -12.90
C GLY A 120 21.54 -5.16 -12.98
N TYR A 121 20.81 -5.28 -11.87
CA TYR A 121 19.47 -5.87 -11.87
C TYR A 121 18.43 -4.89 -12.41
N THR A 122 17.54 -5.41 -13.25
CA THR A 122 16.31 -4.74 -13.69
C THR A 122 15.16 -5.16 -12.78
N THR A 123 14.57 -4.21 -12.08
CA THR A 123 13.31 -4.44 -11.36
C THR A 123 12.15 -4.42 -12.35
N VAL A 124 11.20 -5.33 -12.20
CA VAL A 124 10.10 -5.53 -13.16
C VAL A 124 8.74 -5.21 -12.55
N SER A 125 7.80 -4.77 -13.37
CA SER A 125 6.38 -4.59 -12.99
C SER A 125 5.61 -5.92 -12.99
N GLY A 126 4.40 -5.92 -12.44
CA GLY A 126 3.49 -7.08 -12.56
C GLY A 126 3.20 -7.49 -14.00
N SER A 127 3.04 -6.52 -14.92
CA SER A 127 2.86 -6.81 -16.36
C SER A 127 4.11 -7.38 -17.01
N ASP A 128 5.30 -6.94 -16.59
CA ASP A 128 6.55 -7.53 -17.08
C ASP A 128 6.70 -8.97 -16.56
N ALA A 129 6.33 -9.23 -15.31
CA ALA A 129 6.33 -10.58 -14.74
C ALA A 129 5.41 -11.53 -15.51
N GLU A 130 4.21 -11.08 -15.90
CA GLU A 130 3.33 -11.84 -16.80
C GLU A 130 4.06 -12.22 -18.09
N LYS A 131 4.66 -11.24 -18.74
CA LYS A 131 5.35 -11.44 -20.01
C LYS A 131 6.54 -12.39 -19.85
N ILE A 132 7.35 -12.22 -18.80
CA ILE A 132 8.51 -13.08 -18.49
C ILE A 132 8.11 -14.53 -18.29
N LEU A 133 7.01 -14.79 -17.57
CA LEU A 133 6.57 -16.13 -17.20
C LEU A 133 5.75 -16.83 -18.29
N THR A 134 5.15 -16.09 -19.22
CA THR A 134 4.26 -16.66 -20.25
C THR A 134 4.87 -16.68 -21.65
N THR A 135 5.93 -15.92 -21.90
CA THR A 135 6.60 -15.81 -23.20
C THR A 135 8.07 -16.20 -23.14
N LYS A 136 8.71 -16.35 -24.30
CA LYS A 136 10.17 -16.56 -24.42
C LYS A 136 10.92 -15.23 -24.48
N GLU A 137 10.52 -14.26 -23.66
CA GLU A 137 11.13 -12.93 -23.63
C GLU A 137 11.45 -12.51 -22.21
N LYS A 138 12.54 -11.77 -22.03
CA LYS A 138 12.92 -11.19 -20.73
C LYS A 138 13.58 -9.81 -20.91
N PRO A 139 13.47 -8.89 -19.93
CA PRO A 139 14.06 -7.56 -20.04
C PRO A 139 15.59 -7.59 -19.86
N SER A 140 16.12 -8.59 -19.15
CA SER A 140 17.55 -8.77 -18.90
C SER A 140 17.83 -10.17 -18.35
N ASP A 141 19.11 -10.56 -18.29
CA ASP A 141 19.54 -11.77 -17.56
C ASP A 141 19.52 -11.60 -16.05
N LYS A 142 19.59 -10.35 -15.57
CA LYS A 142 19.53 -9.99 -14.15
C LYS A 142 18.26 -9.20 -13.90
N MET A 143 17.22 -9.89 -13.49
CA MET A 143 15.92 -9.31 -13.20
C MET A 143 15.42 -9.77 -11.85
N VAL A 144 14.56 -8.96 -11.24
CA VAL A 144 13.94 -9.25 -9.94
C VAL A 144 12.60 -8.55 -9.85
N TRP A 145 11.61 -9.19 -9.25
CA TRP A 145 10.32 -8.58 -8.96
C TRP A 145 10.23 -8.25 -7.47
N LEU A 146 10.07 -6.97 -7.15
CA LEU A 146 9.90 -6.51 -5.77
C LEU A 146 8.41 -6.48 -5.44
N THR A 147 7.99 -7.24 -4.42
CA THR A 147 6.59 -7.31 -3.99
C THR A 147 6.44 -6.91 -2.54
N PHE A 148 5.37 -6.17 -2.25
CA PHE A 148 5.03 -5.68 -0.92
C PHE A 148 3.60 -6.09 -0.58
N ASP A 149 3.37 -6.65 0.59
CA ASP A 149 2.04 -7.07 1.02
C ASP A 149 1.39 -6.03 1.95
N ASP A 150 0.15 -6.29 2.38
CA ASP A 150 -0.65 -5.55 3.38
C ASP A 150 -1.08 -4.10 3.08
N GLY A 151 -0.44 -3.40 2.15
CA GLY A 151 -0.77 -2.00 1.85
C GLY A 151 -0.41 -1.02 2.98
N SER A 152 0.70 -1.26 3.67
CA SER A 152 1.25 -0.36 4.70
C SER A 152 1.48 1.06 4.15
N VAL A 153 1.17 2.08 4.95
CA VAL A 153 1.42 3.50 4.62
C VAL A 153 2.91 3.80 4.36
N THR A 154 3.82 2.98 4.92
CA THR A 154 5.26 3.12 4.69
C THR A 154 5.67 2.87 3.25
N MET A 155 4.83 2.17 2.48
CA MET A 155 4.97 2.06 1.02
C MET A 155 5.02 3.45 0.38
N TYR A 156 4.14 4.36 0.80
CA TYR A 156 4.08 5.72 0.27
C TYR A 156 5.11 6.65 0.91
N THR A 157 5.29 6.59 2.23
CA THR A 157 6.10 7.59 2.96
C THR A 157 7.60 7.29 2.94
N GLU A 158 8.00 6.03 2.85
CA GLU A 158 9.40 5.61 2.99
C GLU A 158 9.91 4.88 1.73
N ILE A 159 9.18 3.88 1.23
CA ILE A 159 9.62 3.04 0.10
C ILE A 159 9.53 3.77 -1.25
N PHE A 160 8.40 4.41 -1.55
CA PHE A 160 8.17 5.08 -2.83
C PHE A 160 9.19 6.18 -3.16
N PRO A 161 9.65 7.02 -2.21
CA PRO A 161 10.80 7.91 -2.43
C PRO A 161 12.07 7.20 -2.87
N LEU A 162 12.37 6.02 -2.32
CA LEU A 162 13.52 5.22 -2.73
C LEU A 162 13.32 4.60 -4.12
N LEU A 163 12.14 4.05 -4.42
CA LEU A 163 11.81 3.56 -5.76
C LEU A 163 12.02 4.65 -6.82
N LYS A 164 11.59 5.89 -6.55
CA LYS A 164 11.86 7.06 -7.40
C LYS A 164 13.35 7.36 -7.52
N LYS A 165 14.08 7.39 -6.40
CA LYS A 165 15.54 7.65 -6.37
C LYS A 165 16.34 6.65 -7.22
N TYR A 166 15.96 5.38 -7.17
CA TYR A 166 16.68 4.32 -7.88
C TYR A 166 16.10 4.03 -9.27
N ASN A 167 14.93 4.56 -9.60
CA ASN A 167 14.12 4.27 -10.79
C ASN A 167 13.81 2.78 -10.90
N MET A 168 13.18 2.26 -9.84
CA MET A 168 12.87 0.85 -9.67
C MET A 168 11.36 0.61 -9.59
N HIS A 169 10.93 -0.52 -10.13
CA HIS A 169 9.55 -0.98 -10.15
C HIS A 169 9.26 -1.93 -8.98
N ALA A 170 8.02 -1.87 -8.48
CA ALA A 170 7.51 -2.78 -7.47
C ALA A 170 6.00 -2.99 -7.61
N THR A 171 5.50 -4.08 -7.04
CA THR A 171 4.06 -4.33 -6.89
C THR A 171 3.66 -4.29 -5.42
N ASN A 172 2.54 -3.64 -5.08
CA ASN A 172 1.96 -3.70 -3.74
C ASN A 172 0.59 -4.39 -3.77
N PHE A 173 0.42 -5.42 -2.93
CA PHE A 173 -0.82 -6.17 -2.78
C PHE A 173 -1.68 -5.55 -1.67
N ILE A 174 -2.91 -5.18 -2.04
CA ILE A 174 -3.77 -4.34 -1.19
C ILE A 174 -4.88 -5.13 -0.51
N ILE A 175 -4.97 -5.00 0.80
CA ILE A 175 -6.14 -5.41 1.59
C ILE A 175 -7.21 -4.32 1.46
N THR A 176 -8.06 -4.45 0.45
CA THR A 176 -8.98 -3.39 0.01
C THR A 176 -9.95 -2.92 1.10
N GLY A 177 -10.41 -3.84 1.96
CA GLY A 177 -11.29 -3.51 3.07
C GLY A 177 -10.63 -2.63 4.13
N TYR A 178 -9.30 -2.66 4.28
CA TYR A 178 -8.58 -1.80 5.21
C TYR A 178 -8.44 -0.38 4.67
N VAL A 179 -8.14 -0.26 3.37
CA VAL A 179 -8.11 1.03 2.66
C VAL A 179 -9.49 1.68 2.68
N ASN A 180 -10.54 0.94 2.33
CA ASN A 180 -11.92 1.44 2.30
C ASN A 180 -12.42 1.93 3.67
N LYS A 181 -11.94 1.34 4.77
CA LYS A 181 -12.28 1.74 6.14
C LYS A 181 -11.44 2.92 6.64
N GLY A 182 -10.44 3.38 5.87
CA GLY A 182 -9.50 4.41 6.32
C GLY A 182 -8.70 3.97 7.55
N GLN A 183 -8.30 2.70 7.61
CA GLN A 183 -7.58 2.16 8.75
C GLN A 183 -6.23 2.87 8.94
N GLY A 184 -5.91 3.26 10.18
CA GLY A 184 -4.64 3.91 10.49
C GLY A 184 -3.45 3.01 10.15
N GLY A 185 -2.41 3.61 9.57
CA GLY A 185 -1.20 2.88 9.14
C GLY A 185 -1.33 2.16 7.80
N ILE A 186 -2.49 2.22 7.15
CA ILE A 186 -2.75 1.66 5.82
C ILE A 186 -2.81 2.81 4.80
N LEU A 187 -2.45 2.50 3.55
CA LEU A 187 -2.55 3.43 2.42
C LEU A 187 -3.98 3.95 2.22
N THR A 188 -4.07 5.15 1.66
CA THR A 188 -5.31 5.72 1.11
C THR A 188 -5.39 5.50 -0.40
N TRP A 189 -6.60 5.54 -0.97
CA TRP A 189 -6.77 5.44 -2.42
C TRP A 189 -6.05 6.56 -3.18
N GLU A 190 -5.97 7.77 -2.62
CA GLU A 190 -5.24 8.89 -3.19
C GLU A 190 -3.74 8.59 -3.31
N GLN A 191 -3.13 8.05 -2.25
CA GLN A 191 -1.72 7.64 -2.26
C GLN A 191 -1.44 6.52 -3.25
N ILE A 192 -2.34 5.52 -3.31
CA ILE A 192 -2.25 4.41 -4.28
C ILE A 192 -2.29 4.96 -5.71
N LYS A 193 -3.23 5.85 -6.02
CA LYS A 193 -3.36 6.48 -7.35
C LYS A 193 -2.11 7.28 -7.73
N GLU A 194 -1.54 8.05 -6.80
CA GLU A 194 -0.31 8.81 -7.05
C GLU A 194 0.87 7.87 -7.39
N MET A 195 1.06 6.83 -6.59
CA MET A 195 2.11 5.84 -6.84
C MET A 195 1.91 5.14 -8.17
N LYS A 196 0.67 4.76 -8.51
CA LYS A 196 0.34 4.16 -9.80
C LYS A 196 0.65 5.09 -10.97
N ALA A 197 0.27 6.37 -10.86
CA ALA A 197 0.50 7.37 -11.90
C ALA A 197 1.98 7.64 -12.18
N SER A 198 2.88 7.30 -11.25
CA SER A 198 4.33 7.38 -11.48
C SER A 198 4.86 6.32 -12.45
N GLY A 199 4.12 5.24 -12.67
CA GLY A 199 4.56 4.06 -13.43
C GLY A 199 5.54 3.14 -12.69
N LEU A 200 6.01 3.52 -11.49
CA LEU A 200 6.96 2.73 -10.70
C LEU A 200 6.29 1.69 -9.79
N VAL A 201 5.01 1.86 -9.49
CA VAL A 201 4.28 0.94 -8.60
C VAL A 201 3.02 0.46 -9.27
N ASP A 202 2.86 -0.85 -9.38
CA ASP A 202 1.60 -1.49 -9.74
C ASP A 202 0.94 -2.15 -8.52
N PHE A 203 -0.35 -2.44 -8.63
CA PHE A 203 -1.17 -2.85 -7.49
C PHE A 203 -1.96 -4.12 -7.81
N GLY A 204 -1.85 -5.11 -6.93
CA GLY A 204 -2.56 -6.38 -6.99
C GLY A 204 -3.51 -6.57 -5.79
N SER A 205 -4.30 -7.65 -5.84
CA SER A 205 -5.22 -7.98 -4.75
C SER A 205 -4.51 -8.68 -3.59
N HIS A 206 -4.88 -8.30 -2.36
CA HIS A 206 -4.58 -9.07 -1.14
C HIS A 206 -5.87 -9.39 -0.37
N THR A 207 -6.95 -9.69 -1.09
CA THR A 207 -8.31 -9.92 -0.57
C THR A 207 -8.96 -8.67 0.04
N VAL A 208 -10.15 -8.82 0.61
CA VAL A 208 -10.88 -7.72 1.28
C VAL A 208 -10.44 -7.60 2.72
N SER A 209 -10.38 -8.72 3.44
CA SER A 209 -10.21 -8.74 4.89
C SER A 209 -8.99 -9.50 5.40
N HIS A 210 -8.15 -10.01 4.50
CA HIS A 210 -6.93 -10.77 4.78
C HIS A 210 -7.14 -12.14 5.48
N PRO A 211 -8.15 -12.97 5.11
CA PRO A 211 -8.31 -14.29 5.69
C PRO A 211 -7.44 -15.35 4.99
N ASP A 212 -7.14 -16.44 5.70
CA ASP A 212 -6.62 -17.67 5.08
C ASP A 212 -7.73 -18.31 4.22
N LEU A 213 -7.71 -18.05 2.90
CA LEU A 213 -8.76 -18.48 1.96
C LEU A 213 -8.96 -20.00 1.98
N GLY A 214 -7.89 -20.77 2.23
CA GLY A 214 -7.94 -22.23 2.28
C GLY A 214 -8.85 -22.78 3.40
N LYS A 215 -9.16 -21.96 4.40
CA LYS A 215 -10.01 -22.31 5.56
C LYS A 215 -11.46 -21.80 5.43
N LEU A 216 -11.77 -21.04 4.38
CA LEU A 216 -13.09 -20.45 4.18
C LEU A 216 -14.01 -21.36 3.36
N THR A 217 -15.32 -21.13 3.50
CA THR A 217 -16.33 -21.67 2.58
C THR A 217 -16.13 -21.12 1.16
N LEU A 218 -16.62 -21.84 0.15
CA LEU A 218 -16.52 -21.42 -1.25
C LEU A 218 -17.09 -20.00 -1.49
N GLU A 219 -18.24 -19.69 -0.89
CA GLU A 219 -18.90 -18.39 -1.00
C GLU A 219 -18.08 -17.26 -0.37
N ALA A 220 -17.50 -17.51 0.81
CA ALA A 220 -16.63 -16.54 1.47
C ALA A 220 -15.33 -16.32 0.68
N GLN A 221 -14.73 -17.38 0.11
CA GLN A 221 -13.59 -17.24 -0.80
C GLN A 221 -13.95 -16.38 -2.02
N ARG A 222 -15.10 -16.63 -2.66
CA ARG A 222 -15.56 -15.84 -3.82
C ARG A 222 -15.70 -14.36 -3.44
N THR A 223 -16.37 -14.08 -2.33
CA THR A 223 -16.57 -12.70 -1.86
C THR A 223 -15.24 -11.96 -1.68
N GLU A 224 -14.28 -12.60 -1.00
CA GLU A 224 -12.95 -12.02 -0.78
C GLU A 224 -12.18 -11.74 -2.08
N LEU A 225 -12.26 -12.65 -3.05
CA LEU A 225 -11.55 -12.54 -4.33
C LEU A 225 -12.21 -11.53 -5.28
N GLU A 226 -13.53 -11.57 -5.39
CA GLU A 226 -14.31 -10.77 -6.34
C GLU A 226 -14.43 -9.32 -5.90
N GLN A 227 -14.73 -9.07 -4.62
CA GLN A 227 -14.92 -7.70 -4.12
C GLN A 227 -13.59 -6.93 -4.08
N SER A 228 -12.49 -7.57 -3.67
CA SER A 228 -11.17 -6.92 -3.67
C SER A 228 -10.72 -6.54 -5.07
N LYS A 229 -10.96 -7.43 -6.05
CA LYS A 229 -10.75 -7.13 -7.46
C LYS A 229 -11.62 -5.97 -7.94
N ALA A 230 -12.91 -5.97 -7.62
CA ALA A 230 -13.83 -4.90 -8.02
C ALA A 230 -13.44 -3.54 -7.42
N ASP A 231 -12.99 -3.52 -6.17
CA ASP A 231 -12.52 -2.30 -5.50
C ASP A 231 -11.29 -1.72 -6.19
N LEU A 232 -10.30 -2.56 -6.52
CA LEU A 232 -9.09 -2.14 -7.24
C LEU A 232 -9.42 -1.67 -8.67
N ASP A 233 -10.21 -2.45 -9.41
CA ASP A 233 -10.57 -2.14 -10.79
C ASP A 233 -11.32 -0.82 -10.90
N LYS A 234 -12.26 -0.58 -9.97
CA LYS A 234 -13.02 0.68 -9.89
C LYS A 234 -12.14 1.85 -9.47
N ASN A 235 -11.35 1.72 -8.42
CA ASN A 235 -10.61 2.85 -7.87
C ASN A 235 -9.38 3.20 -8.73
N LEU A 236 -8.78 2.24 -9.43
CA LEU A 236 -7.55 2.45 -10.19
C LEU A 236 -7.77 2.45 -11.69
N GLU A 237 -9.00 2.23 -12.17
CA GLU A 237 -9.31 2.12 -13.59
C GLU A 237 -8.42 1.07 -14.28
N GLN A 238 -8.40 -0.14 -13.71
CA GLN A 238 -7.57 -1.24 -14.19
C GLN A 238 -8.32 -2.56 -14.30
N LYS A 239 -7.62 -3.56 -14.80
CA LYS A 239 -8.03 -4.96 -14.73
C LYS A 239 -7.01 -5.72 -13.87
N THR A 240 -7.33 -5.85 -12.59
CA THR A 240 -6.51 -6.55 -11.60
C THR A 240 -6.50 -8.04 -11.92
N ASP A 241 -5.35 -8.59 -12.26
CA ASP A 241 -5.20 -10.00 -12.64
C ASP A 241 -4.10 -10.72 -11.84
N ILE A 242 -3.59 -10.08 -10.79
CA ILE A 242 -2.60 -10.66 -9.87
C ILE A 242 -3.14 -10.62 -8.44
N ILE A 243 -2.99 -11.74 -7.73
CA ILE A 243 -3.31 -11.86 -6.31
C ILE A 243 -2.10 -12.37 -5.52
N CYS A 244 -1.95 -11.85 -4.30
CA CYS A 244 -1.16 -12.50 -3.26
C CYS A 244 -2.12 -13.12 -2.25
N TYR A 245 -2.01 -14.43 -1.98
CA TYR A 245 -2.91 -15.09 -1.05
C TYR A 245 -2.45 -14.87 0.39
N PRO A 246 -3.29 -14.33 1.30
CA PRO A 246 -2.91 -14.09 2.70
C PRO A 246 -2.29 -15.30 3.39
N ALA A 247 -1.15 -15.09 4.03
CA ALA A 247 -0.32 -16.13 4.64
C ALA A 247 0.12 -17.27 3.68
N GLY A 248 -0.11 -17.14 2.36
CA GLY A 248 -0.02 -18.20 1.34
C GLY A 248 -1.19 -19.20 1.36
N GLY A 249 -2.36 -18.81 1.88
CA GLY A 249 -3.48 -19.71 2.15
C GLY A 249 -4.40 -19.92 0.97
N TYR A 250 -4.47 -21.15 0.46
CA TYR A 250 -5.36 -21.53 -0.63
C TYR A 250 -5.74 -23.02 -0.57
N ASN A 251 -6.78 -23.39 -1.30
CA ASN A 251 -7.10 -24.76 -1.67
C ASN A 251 -7.55 -24.81 -3.14
N GLN A 252 -7.94 -25.98 -3.65
CA GLN A 252 -8.33 -26.12 -5.06
C GLN A 252 -9.52 -25.23 -5.44
N ASN A 253 -10.48 -25.02 -4.52
CA ASN A 253 -11.59 -24.11 -4.77
C ASN A 253 -11.10 -22.67 -4.93
N THR A 254 -10.10 -22.26 -4.14
CA THR A 254 -9.49 -20.93 -4.26
C THR A 254 -8.90 -20.72 -5.64
N LEU A 255 -8.12 -21.70 -6.14
CA LEU A 255 -7.49 -21.60 -7.47
C LEU A 255 -8.52 -21.61 -8.60
N ASN A 256 -9.57 -22.44 -8.49
CA ASN A 256 -10.66 -22.48 -9.47
C ASN A 256 -11.39 -21.13 -9.54
N LEU A 257 -11.72 -20.54 -8.38
CA LEU A 257 -12.34 -19.22 -8.30
C LEU A 257 -11.41 -18.12 -8.82
N ALA A 258 -10.12 -18.14 -8.49
CA ALA A 258 -9.17 -17.16 -8.97
C ALA A 258 -9.13 -17.16 -10.52
N ASN A 259 -9.06 -18.34 -11.12
CA ASN A 259 -9.10 -18.51 -12.57
C ASN A 259 -10.45 -18.04 -13.17
N GLU A 260 -11.57 -18.41 -12.56
CA GLU A 260 -12.92 -18.00 -13.01
C GLU A 260 -13.08 -16.47 -13.00
N LEU A 261 -12.56 -15.80 -11.97
CA LEU A 261 -12.60 -14.34 -11.82
C LEU A 261 -11.56 -13.61 -12.67
N GLY A 262 -10.75 -14.35 -13.45
CA GLY A 262 -9.78 -13.79 -14.38
C GLY A 262 -8.47 -13.33 -13.75
N TYR A 263 -8.11 -13.81 -12.56
CA TYR A 263 -6.73 -13.75 -12.10
C TYR A 263 -5.87 -14.64 -12.98
N LYS A 264 -4.74 -14.11 -13.44
CA LYS A 264 -3.75 -14.82 -14.23
C LYS A 264 -2.58 -15.30 -13.36
N PHE A 265 -2.28 -14.55 -12.30
CA PHE A 265 -1.15 -14.82 -11.42
C PHE A 265 -1.56 -14.84 -9.95
N GLY A 266 -0.93 -15.74 -9.20
CA GLY A 266 -1.13 -15.91 -7.76
C GLY A 266 0.22 -16.13 -7.09
N LEU A 267 0.52 -15.38 -6.03
CA LEU A 267 1.80 -15.42 -5.33
C LEU A 267 1.63 -16.01 -3.93
N LEU A 268 2.64 -16.76 -3.50
CA LEU A 268 2.68 -17.48 -2.22
C LEU A 268 3.74 -16.92 -1.29
N ASP A 269 3.55 -17.13 0.01
CA ASP A 269 4.58 -16.85 1.01
C ASP A 269 5.71 -17.89 0.95
N PRO A 270 6.97 -17.47 1.21
CA PRO A 270 8.11 -18.37 1.25
C PRO A 270 7.89 -19.54 2.21
N GLY A 271 8.23 -20.75 1.76
CA GLY A 271 8.21 -21.95 2.60
C GLY A 271 6.85 -22.59 2.83
N ARG A 272 5.72 -21.96 2.43
CA ARG A 272 4.41 -22.61 2.48
C ARG A 272 4.28 -23.64 1.34
N ASN A 273 3.73 -24.81 1.65
CA ASN A 273 3.57 -25.94 0.71
C ASN A 273 4.87 -26.39 0.00
N GLY A 274 6.05 -26.14 0.61
CA GLY A 274 7.35 -26.49 0.01
C GLY A 274 7.84 -25.53 -1.07
N ALA A 275 7.21 -24.35 -1.20
CA ALA A 275 7.59 -23.27 -2.11
C ALA A 275 8.87 -22.56 -1.64
N ILE A 276 9.99 -23.27 -1.62
CA ILE A 276 11.33 -22.69 -1.47
C ILE A 276 12.04 -22.87 -2.79
N THR A 277 11.92 -21.88 -3.67
CA THR A 277 12.67 -21.84 -4.92
C THR A 277 13.41 -20.51 -5.01
N ILE A 278 14.59 -20.53 -5.61
CA ILE A 278 15.40 -19.33 -5.82
C ILE A 278 14.81 -18.37 -6.87
N ALA A 279 13.81 -18.83 -7.61
CA ALA A 279 13.10 -18.08 -8.65
C ALA A 279 11.84 -18.82 -9.08
N ALA A 280 10.78 -18.05 -9.35
CA ALA A 280 9.55 -18.54 -9.93
C ALA A 280 9.72 -18.84 -11.42
N LYS A 281 8.99 -19.84 -11.89
CA LYS A 281 8.94 -20.30 -13.29
C LYS A 281 7.50 -20.58 -13.69
N ARG A 282 7.27 -20.69 -15.00
CA ARG A 282 5.96 -21.09 -15.53
C ARG A 282 5.50 -22.44 -14.98
N SER A 283 6.42 -23.39 -14.85
CA SER A 283 6.14 -24.74 -14.33
C SER A 283 5.66 -24.79 -12.88
N ASP A 284 5.88 -23.73 -12.09
CA ASP A 284 5.43 -23.67 -10.69
C ASP A 284 3.90 -23.45 -10.58
N GLY A 285 3.25 -23.18 -11.71
CA GLY A 285 1.84 -22.80 -11.78
C GLY A 285 1.68 -21.29 -11.62
N LEU A 286 1.11 -20.64 -12.63
CA LEU A 286 0.99 -19.17 -12.63
C LEU A 286 0.15 -18.64 -11.46
N LEU A 287 -0.80 -19.44 -10.97
CA LEU A 287 -1.62 -19.11 -9.80
C LEU A 287 -0.97 -19.47 -8.46
N THR A 288 0.26 -19.98 -8.43
CA THR A 288 0.95 -20.48 -7.23
C THR A 288 2.45 -20.18 -7.27
N LEU A 289 2.84 -19.02 -7.77
CA LEU A 289 4.23 -18.62 -7.91
C LEU A 289 4.92 -18.49 -6.54
N PRO A 290 6.09 -19.12 -6.35
CA PRO A 290 6.87 -19.01 -5.13
C PRO A 290 7.54 -17.64 -5.01
N ARG A 291 7.79 -17.22 -3.77
CA ARG A 291 8.56 -16.02 -3.43
C ARG A 291 9.72 -16.34 -2.50
N LEU A 292 10.63 -15.37 -2.39
CA LEU A 292 11.77 -15.32 -1.49
C LEU A 292 11.51 -14.36 -0.34
#